data_AF-A0A519M8N1-F1
#
_entry.id   AF-A0A519M8N1-F1
#
_cell.length_a   1.000
_cell.length_b   1.000
_cell.length_c   1.000
_cell.angle_alpha   90.00
_cell.angle_beta   90.00
_cell.angle_gamma   90.00
#
_symmetry.space_group_name_H-M   'P 1'
#
loop_
_entity.id
_entity.type
_entity.pdbx_description
1 polymer ?
#
loop_
_entity_poly.entity_id
_entity_poly.type
_entity_poly.pdbx_seq_one_letter_code
_entity_poly.pdbx_strand_id
1 'polypeptide(L)'
;GRANPAVSLYVTIDEATLEFKSSETKLERVHVVANLRHDQLDAVVTEEWLSNPAFEHANDPQRLSDLRPQLSFLHRLAKDLKARREVVRGKPENFNRPDYNFRLVGNNGAEPTGDEQVQISVRQRGAPLDLIVAEAMIVANSTWGSWMAELGVPGIYRSQASMAPGVKVRMGTKALPHAGIGVKAYSWATSPLRRYTDLVNQWQIIACARHGKTAALAAPFKPKDADLFSIISSFDAAYSAYNGYQGGMERFWTLKYVEQNGITELNATVFKEGPGGSFLVRADDIPLVFPVLGAQNLPRGARLKVKLGEADEITLDIHGTVIERLDDPADSSDDGPVEDAEEDDDAVAGPIAIAVDVNEAPAEAAAAAAAS
;
A
#
# COMPACT_ATOMS: atom_id res chain seq x y z
N GLY A 1 27.24 -8.65 2.16
CA GLY A 1 26.47 -8.40 3.40
C GLY A 1 26.85 -9.38 4.52
N ARG A 2 26.18 -9.37 5.67
CA ARG A 2 26.22 -10.44 6.67
C ARG A 2 25.15 -11.48 6.34
N ALA A 3 25.38 -12.75 6.66
CA ALA A 3 24.35 -13.80 6.55
C ALA A 3 23.36 -13.72 7.73
N ASN A 4 22.11 -13.33 7.45
CA ASN A 4 21.07 -13.10 8.46
C ASN A 4 20.06 -14.25 8.48
N PRO A 5 19.51 -14.63 9.65
CA PRO A 5 18.43 -15.62 9.73
C PRO A 5 17.22 -15.21 8.89
N ALA A 6 16.64 -16.15 8.16
CA ALA A 6 15.50 -15.93 7.29
C ALA A 6 14.53 -17.12 7.29
N VAL A 7 13.25 -16.82 7.03
CA VAL A 7 12.24 -17.78 6.60
C VAL A 7 12.12 -17.62 5.09
N SER A 8 12.65 -18.58 4.33
CA SER A 8 12.76 -18.50 2.88
C SER A 8 11.70 -19.37 2.21
N LEU A 9 11.13 -18.88 1.11
CA LEU A 9 10.36 -19.70 0.17
C LEU A 9 11.18 -19.88 -1.11
N TYR A 10 11.46 -21.12 -1.46
CA TYR A 10 11.99 -21.51 -2.75
C TYR A 10 10.86 -21.99 -3.63
N VAL A 11 10.84 -21.53 -4.89
CA VAL A 11 9.87 -21.94 -5.90
C VAL A 11 10.63 -22.48 -7.09
N THR A 12 10.26 -23.68 -7.55
CA THR A 12 10.80 -24.28 -8.78
C THR A 12 9.86 -23.96 -9.93
N ILE A 13 10.41 -23.38 -10.99
CA ILE A 13 9.64 -22.91 -12.16
C ILE A 13 10.32 -23.45 -13.42
N ASP A 14 9.53 -23.87 -14.40
CA ASP A 14 10.02 -24.15 -15.75
C ASP A 14 10.38 -22.83 -16.45
N GLU A 15 11.63 -22.64 -16.84
CA GLU A 15 12.11 -21.36 -17.36
C GLU A 15 11.44 -20.96 -18.69
N ALA A 16 11.06 -21.95 -19.51
CA ALA A 16 10.46 -21.72 -20.82
C ALA A 16 8.97 -21.44 -20.71
N THR A 17 8.23 -22.26 -19.95
CA THR A 17 6.77 -22.18 -19.85
C THR A 17 6.28 -21.33 -18.67
N LEU A 18 7.17 -20.98 -17.74
CA LEU A 18 6.85 -20.31 -16.47
C LEU A 18 5.86 -21.12 -15.62
N GLU A 19 5.81 -22.43 -15.81
CA GLU A 19 4.95 -23.32 -15.03
C GLU A 19 5.55 -23.52 -13.63
N PHE A 20 4.74 -23.28 -12.59
CA PHE A 20 5.11 -23.56 -11.21
C PHE A 20 5.13 -25.07 -10.97
N LYS A 21 6.29 -25.62 -10.59
CA LYS A 21 6.48 -27.07 -10.38
C LYS A 21 6.36 -27.49 -8.93
N SER A 22 7.02 -26.76 -8.03
CA SER A 22 7.04 -27.08 -6.60
C SER A 22 7.49 -25.90 -5.76
N SER A 23 7.32 -26.00 -4.45
CA SER A 23 7.90 -25.05 -3.51
C SER A 23 8.43 -25.74 -2.25
N GLU A 24 9.39 -25.10 -1.60
CA GLU A 24 10.02 -25.56 -0.36
C GLU A 24 10.24 -24.36 0.56
N THR A 25 9.89 -24.51 1.84
CA THR A 25 10.17 -23.49 2.87
C THR A 25 11.39 -23.88 3.70
N LYS A 26 12.35 -22.98 3.87
CA LYS A 26 13.58 -23.20 4.66
C LYS A 26 13.75 -22.18 5.77
N LEU A 27 14.28 -22.66 6.90
CA LEU A 27 14.78 -21.83 7.98
C LEU A 27 16.31 -21.81 7.88
N GLU A 28 16.86 -20.68 7.43
CA GLU A 28 18.27 -20.63 7.05
C GLU A 28 18.92 -19.28 7.34
N ARG A 29 20.15 -19.08 6.86
CA ARG A 29 20.82 -17.78 6.84
C ARG A 29 21.10 -17.36 5.41
N VAL A 30 20.52 -16.24 4.97
CA VAL A 30 20.68 -15.73 3.61
C VAL A 30 21.69 -14.58 3.60
N HIS A 31 22.63 -14.64 2.67
CA HIS A 31 23.57 -13.55 2.41
C HIS A 31 23.03 -12.65 1.30
N VAL A 32 22.72 -11.40 1.63
CA VAL A 32 22.31 -10.40 0.64
C VAL A 32 23.56 -9.78 0.00
N VAL A 33 23.73 -10.02 -1.30
CA VAL A 33 24.89 -9.53 -2.09
C VAL A 33 24.73 -8.08 -2.53
N ALA A 34 23.49 -7.63 -2.78
CA ALA A 34 23.16 -6.30 -3.28
C ALA A 34 21.91 -5.75 -2.60
N ASN A 35 21.89 -4.44 -2.35
CA ASN A 35 20.70 -3.72 -1.92
C ASN A 35 20.34 -2.72 -3.03
N LEU A 36 19.27 -3.01 -3.76
CA LEU A 36 18.78 -2.25 -4.90
C LEU A 36 17.61 -1.38 -4.44
N ARG A 37 17.57 -0.11 -4.84
CA ARG A 37 16.53 0.82 -4.40
C ARG A 37 15.75 1.38 -5.57
N HIS A 38 14.41 1.33 -5.49
CA HIS A 38 13.52 1.80 -6.55
C HIS A 38 13.76 3.27 -6.88
N ASP A 39 13.94 4.12 -5.85
CA ASP A 39 14.16 5.58 -6.00
C ASP A 39 15.41 5.96 -6.82
N GLN A 40 16.36 5.04 -6.99
CA GLN A 40 17.56 5.26 -7.79
C GLN A 40 17.52 4.54 -9.13
N LEU A 41 16.73 3.48 -9.25
CA LEU A 41 16.86 2.49 -10.31
C LEU A 41 15.70 2.49 -11.27
N ASP A 42 14.52 2.98 -10.91
CA ASP A 42 13.33 2.92 -11.77
C ASP A 42 13.54 3.68 -13.09
N ALA A 43 14.38 4.72 -13.11
CA ALA A 43 14.75 5.46 -14.33
C ALA A 43 15.69 4.69 -15.27
N VAL A 44 16.37 3.65 -14.77
CA VAL A 44 17.32 2.81 -15.53
C VAL A 44 16.70 1.46 -15.86
N VAL A 45 16.01 0.83 -14.91
CA VAL A 45 15.37 -0.48 -15.06
C VAL A 45 13.98 -0.30 -15.67
N THR A 46 13.96 0.12 -16.93
CA THR A 46 12.75 0.30 -17.74
C THR A 46 12.33 -0.98 -18.44
N GLU A 47 11.09 -1.04 -18.95
CA GLU A 47 10.65 -2.20 -19.74
C GLU A 47 11.48 -2.38 -21.01
N GLU A 48 11.88 -1.29 -21.67
CA GLU A 48 12.79 -1.32 -22.82
C GLU A 48 14.15 -1.90 -22.44
N TRP A 49 14.74 -1.44 -21.33
CA TRP A 49 16.00 -1.99 -20.83
C TRP A 49 15.87 -3.48 -20.48
N LEU A 50 14.76 -3.94 -19.92
CA LEU A 50 14.59 -5.35 -19.59
C LEU A 50 14.32 -6.24 -20.83
N SER A 51 13.69 -5.72 -21.87
CA SER A 51 13.22 -6.50 -23.03
C SER A 51 14.16 -6.47 -24.23
N ASN A 52 14.99 -5.44 -24.37
CA ASN A 52 15.90 -5.27 -25.50
C ASN A 52 17.37 -5.31 -25.04
N PRO A 53 18.08 -6.46 -25.09
CA PRO A 53 19.48 -6.56 -24.65
C PRO A 53 20.46 -5.59 -25.34
N ALA A 54 20.12 -5.08 -26.53
CA ALA A 54 20.95 -4.12 -27.25
C ALA A 54 20.73 -2.66 -26.81
N PHE A 55 19.71 -2.40 -25.99
CA PHE A 55 19.46 -1.08 -25.42
C PHE A 55 20.46 -0.81 -24.29
N GLU A 56 21.13 0.34 -24.35
CA GLU A 56 22.07 0.84 -23.34
C GLU A 56 21.66 2.24 -22.91
N HIS A 57 21.50 2.45 -21.61
CA HIS A 57 21.36 3.80 -21.07
C HIS A 57 22.72 4.49 -21.06
N ALA A 58 22.74 5.80 -21.35
CA ALA A 58 23.97 6.60 -21.29
C ALA A 58 24.67 6.56 -19.91
N ASN A 59 23.93 6.23 -18.84
CA ASN A 59 24.42 6.15 -17.46
C ASN A 59 24.13 4.78 -16.80
N ASP A 60 24.11 3.68 -17.54
CA ASP A 60 23.85 2.35 -16.94
C ASP A 60 24.99 1.94 -15.97
N PRO A 61 24.72 1.75 -14.67
CA PRO A 61 25.73 1.26 -13.75
C PRO A 61 26.11 -0.19 -14.06
N GLN A 62 27.42 -0.47 -14.25
CA GLN A 62 27.94 -1.81 -14.57
C GLN A 62 27.34 -2.96 -13.73
N ARG A 63 27.15 -2.71 -12.42
CA ARG A 63 26.56 -3.69 -11.50
C ARG A 63 25.13 -4.10 -11.87
N LEU A 64 24.34 -3.19 -12.44
CA LEU A 64 23.00 -3.51 -12.92
C LEU A 64 23.06 -4.29 -14.22
N SER A 65 23.98 -3.95 -15.11
CA SER A 65 24.19 -4.69 -16.37
C SER A 65 24.48 -6.17 -16.09
N ASP A 66 25.26 -6.49 -15.04
CA ASP A 66 25.54 -7.87 -14.61
C ASP A 66 24.30 -8.62 -14.04
N LEU A 67 23.28 -7.87 -13.59
CA LEU A 67 22.02 -8.40 -13.04
C LEU A 67 20.86 -8.40 -14.05
N ARG A 68 21.07 -7.81 -15.24
CA ARG A 68 20.03 -7.66 -16.26
C ARG A 68 19.37 -8.98 -16.64
N PRO A 69 20.09 -10.10 -16.90
CA PRO A 69 19.44 -11.36 -17.26
C PRO A 69 18.46 -11.86 -16.19
N GLN A 70 18.84 -11.76 -14.92
CA GLN A 70 18.02 -12.19 -13.78
C GLN A 70 16.80 -11.27 -13.62
N LEU A 71 16.99 -9.95 -13.72
CA LEU A 71 15.90 -8.97 -13.65
C LEU A 71 14.92 -9.13 -14.82
N SER A 72 15.41 -9.35 -16.05
CA SER A 72 14.58 -9.62 -17.22
C SER A 72 13.76 -10.89 -17.05
N PHE A 73 14.35 -11.97 -16.51
CA PHE A 73 13.61 -13.18 -16.19
C PHE A 73 12.52 -12.94 -15.15
N LEU A 74 12.86 -12.28 -14.03
CA LEU A 74 11.91 -11.99 -12.96
C LEU A 74 10.77 -11.10 -13.44
N HIS A 75 11.05 -10.11 -14.29
CA HIS A 75 10.02 -9.25 -14.88
C HIS A 75 9.07 -10.04 -15.77
N ARG A 76 9.61 -10.89 -16.65
CA ARG A 76 8.81 -11.78 -17.50
C ARG A 76 7.92 -12.70 -16.67
N LEU A 77 8.46 -13.29 -15.60
CA LEU A 77 7.71 -14.10 -14.66
C LEU A 77 6.61 -13.29 -13.95
N ALA A 78 6.90 -12.08 -13.49
CA ALA A 78 5.92 -11.23 -12.81
C ALA A 78 4.75 -10.85 -13.73
N LYS A 79 5.02 -10.53 -15.01
CA LYS A 79 3.95 -10.29 -16.00
C LYS A 79 3.05 -11.50 -16.19
N ASP A 80 3.61 -12.70 -16.29
CA ASP A 80 2.84 -13.95 -16.41
C ASP A 80 2.02 -14.26 -15.14
N LEU A 81 2.62 -14.11 -13.95
CA LEU A 81 1.93 -14.28 -12.67
C LEU A 81 0.74 -13.32 -12.53
N LYS A 82 0.95 -12.03 -12.82
CA LYS A 82 -0.11 -11.01 -12.83
C LYS A 82 -1.22 -11.37 -13.80
N ALA A 83 -0.89 -11.74 -15.04
CA ALA A 83 -1.88 -12.14 -16.04
C ALA A 83 -2.72 -13.35 -15.58
N ARG A 84 -2.10 -14.37 -14.98
CA ARG A 84 -2.80 -15.53 -14.40
C ARG A 84 -3.75 -15.11 -13.27
N ARG A 85 -3.33 -14.19 -12.39
CA ARG A 85 -4.20 -13.63 -11.35
C ARG A 85 -5.39 -12.87 -11.94
N GLU A 86 -5.17 -12.08 -12.99
CA GLU A 86 -6.24 -11.31 -13.65
C GLU A 86 -7.30 -12.18 -14.31
N VAL A 87 -6.92 -13.36 -14.83
CA VAL A 87 -7.88 -14.38 -15.28
C VAL A 87 -8.77 -14.84 -14.11
N VAL A 88 -8.21 -15.08 -12.93
CA VAL A 88 -8.97 -15.46 -11.73
C VAL A 88 -9.83 -14.30 -11.22
N ARG A 89 -9.32 -13.07 -11.28
CA ARG A 89 -10.06 -11.84 -10.91
C ARG A 89 -11.24 -11.59 -11.85
N GLY A 90 -11.14 -12.01 -13.12
CA GLY A 90 -12.12 -11.73 -14.16
C GLY A 90 -12.07 -10.31 -14.73
N LYS A 91 -11.18 -9.45 -14.21
CA LYS A 91 -10.88 -8.12 -14.75
C LYS A 91 -9.42 -7.75 -14.47
N PRO A 92 -8.80 -6.91 -15.33
CA PRO A 92 -7.48 -6.34 -15.06
C PRO A 92 -7.43 -5.63 -13.70
N GLU A 93 -6.25 -5.58 -13.12
CA GLU A 93 -5.99 -4.72 -11.97
C GLU A 93 -5.68 -3.32 -12.46
N ASN A 94 -6.53 -2.36 -12.09
CA ASN A 94 -6.39 -0.97 -12.47
C ASN A 94 -5.66 -0.19 -11.38
N PHE A 95 -4.76 0.70 -11.78
CA PHE A 95 -4.10 1.67 -10.91
C PHE A 95 -4.49 3.06 -11.38
N ASN A 96 -5.76 3.44 -11.20
CA ASN A 96 -6.25 4.72 -11.72
C ASN A 96 -5.90 5.89 -10.79
N ARG A 97 -5.40 5.62 -9.57
CA ARG A 97 -4.86 6.63 -8.66
C ARG A 97 -3.33 6.70 -8.68
N PRO A 98 -2.75 7.90 -8.88
CA PRO A 98 -1.36 8.12 -8.53
C PRO A 98 -1.21 7.99 -7.01
N ASP A 99 -0.27 7.16 -6.58
CA ASP A 99 0.33 7.31 -5.26
C ASP A 99 1.28 8.52 -5.31
N TYR A 100 1.54 9.15 -4.17
CA TYR A 100 2.47 10.29 -4.11
C TYR A 100 3.61 10.00 -3.14
N ASN A 101 4.81 10.47 -3.48
CA ASN A 101 5.94 10.55 -2.58
C ASN A 101 6.07 11.97 -2.05
N PHE A 102 6.26 12.09 -0.74
CA PHE A 102 6.56 13.35 -0.06
C PHE A 102 8.04 13.38 0.31
N ARG A 103 8.73 14.50 0.03
CA ARG A 103 10.12 14.73 0.43
C ARG A 103 10.25 16.15 0.99
N LEU A 104 10.91 16.24 2.14
CA LEU A 104 11.31 17.52 2.74
C LEU A 104 12.77 17.80 2.37
N VAL A 105 13.01 18.90 1.66
CA VAL A 105 14.33 19.31 1.19
C VAL A 105 14.83 20.50 2.01
N GLY A 106 16.13 20.54 2.25
CA GLY A 106 16.80 21.68 2.87
C GLY A 106 17.34 21.43 4.27
N ASN A 107 17.03 20.28 4.89
CA ASN A 107 17.41 20.05 6.29
C ASN A 107 18.63 19.13 6.51
N ASN A 108 19.32 18.68 5.45
CA ASN A 108 20.58 17.89 5.55
C ASN A 108 20.56 16.71 6.55
N GLY A 109 19.39 16.13 6.82
CA GLY A 109 19.22 15.03 7.78
C GLY A 109 19.04 15.45 9.25
N ALA A 110 18.91 16.73 9.56
CA ALA A 110 18.49 17.21 10.88
C ALA A 110 16.96 17.07 11.09
N GLU A 111 16.48 17.37 12.29
CA GLU A 111 15.06 17.34 12.64
C GLU A 111 14.29 18.46 11.93
N PRO A 112 13.14 18.18 11.27
CA PRO A 112 12.38 19.19 10.55
C PRO A 112 11.97 20.38 11.43
N THR A 113 12.17 21.61 10.95
CA THR A 113 11.77 22.84 11.64
C THR A 113 10.45 23.41 11.10
N GLY A 114 9.95 22.91 9.97
CA GLY A 114 8.71 23.35 9.32
C GLY A 114 8.91 24.30 8.14
N ASP A 115 10.14 24.78 7.92
CA ASP A 115 10.50 25.67 6.81
C ASP A 115 11.04 24.90 5.58
N GLU A 116 11.10 23.57 5.66
CA GLU A 116 11.61 22.74 4.57
C GLU A 116 10.79 22.92 3.29
N GLN A 117 11.47 22.90 2.16
CA GLN A 117 10.78 22.85 0.88
C GLN A 117 10.12 21.48 0.71
N VAL A 118 8.81 21.48 0.57
CA VAL A 118 8.03 20.28 0.29
C VAL A 118 8.13 19.95 -1.19
N GLN A 119 8.47 18.70 -1.49
CA GLN A 119 8.39 18.14 -2.83
C GLN A 119 7.38 17.00 -2.84
N ILE A 120 6.39 17.12 -3.71
CA ILE A 120 5.41 16.07 -3.98
C ILE A 120 5.66 15.57 -5.40
N SER A 121 5.77 14.25 -5.55
CA SER A 121 5.96 13.61 -6.85
C SER A 121 5.06 12.39 -6.98
N VAL A 122 4.60 12.09 -8.18
CA VAL A 122 3.83 10.87 -8.44
C VAL A 122 4.74 9.66 -8.34
N ARG A 123 4.33 8.68 -7.54
CA ARG A 123 4.94 7.36 -7.50
C ARG A 123 4.42 6.54 -8.68
N GLN A 124 5.32 6.12 -9.55
CA GLN A 124 4.98 5.28 -10.70
C GLN A 124 4.63 3.86 -10.22
N ARG A 125 3.33 3.56 -10.11
CA ARG A 125 2.88 2.18 -9.92
C ARG A 125 3.08 1.37 -11.19
N GLY A 126 3.43 0.10 -11.02
CA GLY A 126 3.67 -0.80 -12.15
C GLY A 126 5.04 -0.62 -12.82
N ALA A 127 5.94 0.17 -12.22
CA ALA A 127 7.35 0.15 -12.61
C ALA A 127 7.89 -1.30 -12.55
N PRO A 128 8.81 -1.71 -13.46
CA PRO A 128 9.20 -3.11 -13.56
C PRO A 128 9.71 -3.73 -12.25
N LEU A 129 10.49 -2.99 -11.45
CA LEU A 129 11.00 -3.45 -10.15
C LEU A 129 9.87 -3.60 -9.12
N ASP A 130 8.93 -2.66 -9.07
CA ASP A 130 7.76 -2.71 -8.20
C ASP A 130 6.89 -3.94 -8.53
N LEU A 131 6.66 -4.20 -9.82
CA LEU A 131 5.93 -5.38 -10.29
C LEU A 131 6.62 -6.69 -9.89
N ILE A 132 7.94 -6.80 -10.08
CA ILE A 132 8.72 -7.99 -9.69
C ILE A 132 8.53 -8.28 -8.19
N VAL A 133 8.73 -7.26 -7.35
CA VAL A 133 8.65 -7.43 -5.89
C VAL A 133 7.21 -7.75 -5.48
N ALA A 134 6.22 -7.05 -6.02
CA ALA A 134 4.81 -7.27 -5.70
C ALA A 134 4.38 -8.72 -5.99
N GLU A 135 4.66 -9.23 -7.19
CA GLU A 135 4.28 -10.60 -7.56
C GLU A 135 5.04 -11.66 -6.75
N ALA A 136 6.33 -11.46 -6.47
CA ALA A 136 7.10 -12.35 -5.61
C ALA A 136 6.50 -12.43 -4.19
N MET A 137 6.10 -11.29 -3.63
CA MET A 137 5.46 -11.26 -2.30
C MET A 137 4.05 -11.86 -2.32
N ILE A 138 3.31 -11.71 -3.41
CA ILE A 138 1.99 -12.34 -3.58
C ILE A 138 2.12 -13.86 -3.62
N VAL A 139 3.07 -14.38 -4.41
CA VAL A 139 3.38 -15.81 -4.45
C VAL A 139 3.72 -16.31 -3.05
N ALA A 140 4.64 -15.64 -2.34
CA ALA A 140 5.03 -16.07 -0.99
C ALA A 140 3.83 -16.10 -0.01
N ASN A 141 3.06 -15.02 0.05
CA ASN A 141 1.89 -14.91 0.93
C ASN A 141 0.81 -15.94 0.59
N SER A 142 0.60 -16.26 -0.69
CA SER A 142 -0.42 -17.22 -1.12
C SER A 142 0.02 -18.67 -0.94
N THR A 143 1.28 -18.99 -1.25
CA THR A 143 1.86 -20.32 -1.05
C THR A 143 1.89 -20.69 0.42
N TRP A 144 2.42 -19.82 1.29
CA TRP A 144 2.42 -20.08 2.74
C TRP A 144 1.02 -20.15 3.32
N GLY A 145 0.10 -19.27 2.89
CA GLY A 145 -1.29 -19.31 3.34
C GLY A 145 -1.98 -20.63 3.02
N SER A 146 -1.79 -21.13 1.80
CA SER A 146 -2.35 -22.42 1.38
C SER A 146 -1.69 -23.58 2.13
N TRP A 147 -0.38 -23.55 2.28
CA TRP A 147 0.38 -24.60 2.96
C TRP A 147 0.07 -24.71 4.46
N MET A 148 -0.08 -23.59 5.17
CA MET A 148 -0.54 -23.58 6.57
C MET A 148 -1.92 -24.24 6.69
N ALA A 149 -2.85 -23.90 5.79
CA ALA A 149 -4.19 -24.48 5.79
C ALA A 149 -4.17 -26.00 5.52
N GLU A 150 -3.35 -26.48 4.59
CA GLU A 150 -3.16 -27.91 4.30
C GLU A 150 -2.64 -28.69 5.51
N LEU A 151 -1.77 -28.08 6.32
CA LEU A 151 -1.23 -28.66 7.55
C LEU A 151 -2.15 -28.50 8.77
N GLY A 152 -3.33 -27.89 8.60
CA GLY A 152 -4.28 -27.62 9.69
C GLY A 152 -3.78 -26.57 10.70
N VAL A 153 -2.80 -25.76 10.31
CA VAL A 153 -2.23 -24.70 11.14
C VAL A 153 -3.01 -23.39 10.88
N PRO A 154 -3.58 -22.75 11.91
CA PRO A 154 -4.26 -21.48 11.73
C PRO A 154 -3.26 -20.37 11.41
N GLY A 155 -3.71 -19.39 10.65
CA GLY A 155 -2.97 -18.16 10.37
C GLY A 155 -3.94 -16.98 10.32
N ILE A 156 -3.41 -15.78 10.15
CA ILE A 156 -4.18 -14.57 9.92
C ILE A 156 -4.21 -14.32 8.41
N TYR A 157 -5.40 -14.40 7.83
CA TYR A 157 -5.65 -14.28 6.40
C TYR A 157 -6.39 -12.98 6.09
N ARG A 158 -6.14 -12.43 4.90
CA ARG A 158 -7.02 -11.43 4.28
C ARG A 158 -7.84 -12.11 3.20
N SER A 159 -9.15 -11.92 3.29
CA SER A 159 -10.10 -12.51 2.34
C SER A 159 -11.08 -11.48 1.86
N GLN A 160 -11.52 -11.66 0.63
CA GLN A 160 -12.52 -10.86 -0.02
C GLN A 160 -13.35 -11.78 -0.90
N ALA A 161 -14.64 -11.95 -0.56
CA ALA A 161 -15.48 -12.94 -1.21
C ALA A 161 -15.75 -12.62 -2.69
N SER A 162 -15.87 -11.33 -3.03
CA SER A 162 -16.04 -10.82 -4.39
C SER A 162 -15.58 -9.36 -4.47
N MET A 163 -15.47 -8.83 -5.68
CA MET A 163 -15.24 -7.39 -5.93
C MET A 163 -16.56 -6.64 -6.18
N ALA A 164 -17.68 -7.13 -5.63
CA ALA A 164 -18.97 -6.46 -5.75
C ALA A 164 -19.03 -5.25 -4.79
N PRO A 165 -19.76 -4.18 -5.12
CA PRO A 165 -19.92 -3.03 -4.23
C PRO A 165 -20.42 -3.44 -2.83
N GLY A 166 -19.78 -2.92 -1.79
CA GLY A 166 -20.03 -3.23 -0.38
C GLY A 166 -19.21 -4.41 0.18
N VAL A 167 -18.50 -5.17 -0.66
CA VAL A 167 -17.75 -6.36 -0.24
C VAL A 167 -16.30 -6.02 0.08
N LYS A 168 -16.11 -5.55 1.31
CA LYS A 168 -14.81 -5.15 1.84
C LYS A 168 -13.90 -6.34 2.18
N VAL A 169 -12.59 -6.13 2.10
CA VAL A 169 -11.60 -7.08 2.59
C VAL A 169 -11.71 -7.21 4.11
N ARG A 170 -11.58 -8.43 4.62
CA ARG A 170 -11.62 -8.73 6.06
C ARG A 170 -10.41 -9.56 6.48
N MET A 171 -9.94 -9.32 7.70
CA MET A 171 -8.99 -10.19 8.37
C MET A 171 -9.71 -11.29 9.14
N GLY A 172 -9.20 -12.51 9.07
CA GLY A 172 -9.80 -13.66 9.73
C GLY A 172 -8.84 -14.83 9.85
N THR A 173 -9.25 -15.88 10.57
CA THR A 173 -8.37 -17.04 10.84
C THR A 173 -8.50 -18.17 9.83
N LYS A 174 -9.37 -18.01 8.83
CA LYS A 174 -9.66 -19.04 7.82
C LYS A 174 -9.01 -18.69 6.49
N ALA A 175 -8.39 -19.68 5.87
CA ALA A 175 -7.94 -19.60 4.49
C ALA A 175 -9.15 -19.51 3.56
N LEU A 176 -9.45 -18.31 3.07
CA LEU A 176 -10.54 -18.02 2.15
C LEU A 176 -9.99 -17.26 0.93
N PRO A 177 -10.70 -17.32 -0.22
CA PRO A 177 -10.30 -16.60 -1.42
C PRO A 177 -10.20 -15.08 -1.21
N HIS A 178 -9.30 -14.47 -1.98
CA HIS A 178 -9.19 -13.02 -2.09
C HIS A 178 -9.49 -12.60 -3.53
N ALA A 179 -10.75 -12.28 -3.82
CA ALA A 179 -11.22 -11.93 -5.17
C ALA A 179 -10.43 -10.77 -5.77
N GLY A 180 -10.19 -9.70 -5.00
CA GLY A 180 -9.41 -8.54 -5.45
C GLY A 180 -7.91 -8.76 -5.59
N ILE A 181 -7.36 -9.94 -5.32
CA ILE A 181 -5.96 -10.30 -5.64
C ILE A 181 -5.93 -11.46 -6.64
N GLY A 182 -6.97 -12.29 -6.71
CA GLY A 182 -7.04 -13.45 -7.61
C GLY A 182 -6.34 -14.69 -7.05
N VAL A 183 -6.38 -14.90 -5.72
CA VAL A 183 -5.71 -16.03 -5.06
C VAL A 183 -6.66 -16.81 -4.13
N LYS A 184 -6.36 -18.10 -3.92
CA LYS A 184 -7.19 -19.03 -3.12
C LYS A 184 -7.12 -18.77 -1.61
N ALA A 185 -5.96 -18.33 -1.14
CA ALA A 185 -5.70 -17.92 0.23
C ALA A 185 -4.59 -16.87 0.21
N TYR A 186 -4.68 -15.90 1.12
CA TYR A 186 -3.70 -14.82 1.22
C TYR A 186 -3.41 -14.50 2.69
N SER A 187 -2.23 -14.89 3.16
CA SER A 187 -1.74 -14.58 4.51
C SER A 187 -0.55 -13.63 4.42
N TRP A 188 -0.64 -12.44 5.01
CA TRP A 188 0.51 -11.54 5.09
C TRP A 188 1.62 -12.17 5.94
N ALA A 189 2.78 -12.45 5.37
CA ALA A 189 3.92 -13.06 6.07
C ALA A 189 5.30 -12.49 5.63
N THR A 190 5.28 -11.54 4.71
CA THR A 190 6.47 -11.01 4.00
C THR A 190 6.97 -9.68 4.58
N SER A 191 6.36 -9.15 5.65
CA SER A 191 6.78 -7.91 6.30
C SER A 191 6.72 -7.95 7.84
N PRO A 192 7.31 -8.96 8.51
CA PRO A 192 7.23 -9.15 9.96
C PRO A 192 7.86 -8.01 10.78
N LEU A 193 8.77 -7.22 10.18
CA LEU A 193 9.44 -6.10 10.86
C LEU A 193 8.52 -4.90 11.08
N ARG A 194 7.46 -4.76 10.28
CA ARG A 194 6.57 -3.58 10.28
C ARG A 194 5.09 -3.93 10.45
N ARG A 195 4.74 -5.21 10.43
CA ARG A 195 3.36 -5.68 10.65
C ARG A 195 3.36 -6.85 11.61
N TYR A 196 2.68 -6.67 12.74
CA TYR A 196 2.62 -7.70 13.79
C TYR A 196 1.91 -8.98 13.32
N THR A 197 0.90 -8.86 12.46
CA THR A 197 0.23 -10.02 11.86
C THR A 197 1.15 -10.88 11.00
N ASP A 198 2.11 -10.25 10.30
CA ASP A 198 3.12 -10.97 9.52
C ASP A 198 4.07 -11.73 10.45
N LEU A 199 4.45 -11.15 11.59
CA LEU A 199 5.26 -11.82 12.60
C LEU A 199 4.54 -13.04 13.19
N VAL A 200 3.26 -12.90 13.52
CA VAL A 200 2.41 -14.01 14.00
C VAL A 200 2.32 -15.13 12.97
N ASN A 201 2.09 -14.79 11.70
CA ASN A 201 2.09 -15.76 10.61
C ASN A 201 3.45 -16.43 10.43
N GLN A 202 4.57 -15.72 10.60
CA GLN A 202 5.90 -16.33 10.53
C GLN A 202 6.13 -17.37 11.63
N TRP A 203 5.62 -17.17 12.86
CA TRP A 203 5.73 -18.20 13.89
C TRP A 203 5.00 -19.48 13.50
N GLN A 204 3.85 -19.36 12.85
CA GLN A 204 3.09 -20.50 12.34
C GLN A 204 3.81 -21.19 11.18
N ILE A 205 4.35 -20.43 10.23
CA ILE A 205 5.15 -20.95 9.11
C ILE A 205 6.41 -21.67 9.62
N ILE A 206 7.07 -21.13 10.66
CA ILE A 206 8.22 -21.77 11.31
C ILE A 206 7.82 -23.11 11.93
N ALA A 207 6.65 -23.19 12.57
CA ALA A 207 6.13 -24.45 13.09
C ALA A 207 5.86 -25.46 11.96
N CYS A 208 5.26 -25.03 10.85
CA CYS A 208 5.08 -25.84 9.64
C CYS A 208 6.41 -26.39 9.11
N ALA A 209 7.43 -25.53 9.00
CA ALA A 209 8.75 -25.92 8.50
C ALA A 209 9.48 -26.91 9.42
N ARG A 210 9.33 -26.78 10.74
CA ARG A 210 10.00 -27.67 11.72
C ARG A 210 9.32 -29.02 11.90
N HIS A 211 7.98 -29.05 11.81
CA HIS A 211 7.19 -30.19 12.27
C HIS A 211 6.36 -30.85 11.18
N GLY A 212 6.30 -30.27 9.98
CA GLY A 212 5.57 -30.80 8.82
C GLY A 212 4.12 -31.14 9.18
N LYS A 213 3.68 -32.37 8.89
CA LYS A 213 2.32 -32.86 9.17
C LYS A 213 1.90 -32.79 10.64
N THR A 214 2.84 -32.71 11.57
CA THR A 214 2.56 -32.59 13.01
C THR A 214 2.56 -31.14 13.50
N ALA A 215 2.74 -30.16 12.62
CA ALA A 215 2.85 -28.75 12.99
C ALA A 215 1.66 -28.21 13.77
N ALA A 216 0.43 -28.66 13.50
CA ALA A 216 -0.74 -28.25 14.29
C ALA A 216 -0.60 -28.55 15.81
N LEU A 217 0.19 -29.56 16.19
CA LEU A 217 0.46 -29.90 17.59
C LEU A 217 1.48 -28.95 18.23
N ALA A 218 2.44 -28.45 17.47
CA ALA A 218 3.54 -27.60 17.97
C ALA A 218 3.34 -26.09 17.70
N ALA A 219 2.44 -25.74 16.78
CA ALA A 219 2.05 -24.39 16.42
C ALA A 219 1.71 -23.54 17.67
N PRO A 220 2.21 -22.30 17.79
CA PRO A 220 1.95 -21.44 18.95
C PRO A 220 0.46 -21.18 19.18
N PHE A 221 -0.30 -20.94 18.11
CA PHE A 221 -1.75 -20.75 18.19
C PHE A 221 -2.50 -21.92 17.57
N LYS A 222 -3.65 -22.27 18.16
CA LYS A 222 -4.49 -23.40 17.75
C LYS A 222 -5.72 -22.96 16.92
N PRO A 223 -6.36 -23.87 16.18
CA PRO A 223 -7.61 -23.53 15.52
C PRO A 223 -8.65 -23.00 16.52
N LYS A 224 -9.26 -21.85 16.20
CA LYS A 224 -10.22 -21.12 17.07
C LYS A 224 -9.62 -20.56 18.37
N ASP A 225 -8.31 -20.36 18.41
CA ASP A 225 -7.65 -19.70 19.54
C ASP A 225 -8.17 -18.26 19.72
N ALA A 226 -8.58 -17.93 20.94
CA ALA A 226 -9.13 -16.61 21.27
C ALA A 226 -8.07 -15.50 21.07
N ASP A 227 -6.80 -15.83 21.31
CA ASP A 227 -5.70 -14.88 21.19
C ASP A 227 -5.52 -14.40 19.75
N LEU A 228 -5.74 -15.26 18.74
CA LEU A 228 -5.69 -14.86 17.34
C LEU A 228 -6.76 -13.82 17.00
N PHE A 229 -7.97 -13.96 17.55
CA PHE A 229 -9.05 -12.98 17.33
C PHE A 229 -8.75 -11.66 18.03
N SER A 230 -8.21 -11.71 19.25
CA SER A 230 -7.74 -10.52 19.97
C SER A 230 -6.65 -9.79 19.19
N ILE A 231 -5.64 -10.52 18.69
CA ILE A 231 -4.56 -9.96 17.86
C ILE A 231 -5.11 -9.27 16.61
N ILE A 232 -6.04 -9.89 15.89
CA ILE A 232 -6.66 -9.30 14.69
C ILE A 232 -7.34 -7.99 15.06
N SER A 233 -8.17 -7.97 16.11
CA SER A 233 -8.88 -6.77 16.54
C SER A 233 -7.94 -5.64 16.97
N SER A 234 -6.89 -5.96 17.73
CA SER A 234 -5.89 -4.97 18.15
C SER A 234 -5.08 -4.43 16.98
N PHE A 235 -4.72 -5.30 16.03
CA PHE A 235 -4.05 -4.89 14.81
C PHE A 235 -4.92 -3.96 13.97
N ASP A 236 -6.19 -4.29 13.73
CA ASP A 236 -7.10 -3.46 12.94
C ASP A 236 -7.28 -2.06 13.56
N ALA A 237 -7.41 -1.98 14.89
CA ALA A 237 -7.50 -0.71 15.60
C ALA A 237 -6.21 0.13 15.46
N ALA A 238 -5.05 -0.47 15.73
CA ALA A 238 -3.76 0.23 15.62
C ALA A 238 -3.47 0.65 14.17
N TYR A 239 -3.70 -0.24 13.20
CA TYR A 239 -3.48 0.03 11.78
C TYR A 239 -4.36 1.20 11.29
N SER A 240 -5.62 1.25 11.74
CA SER A 240 -6.54 2.35 11.41
C SER A 240 -6.07 3.68 12.01
N ALA A 241 -5.59 3.68 13.26
CA ALA A 241 -5.05 4.87 13.91
C ALA A 241 -3.78 5.40 13.21
N TYR A 242 -2.85 4.51 12.84
CA TYR A 242 -1.65 4.88 12.08
C TYR A 242 -2.00 5.48 10.72
N ASN A 243 -2.95 4.90 9.99
CA ASN A 243 -3.39 5.46 8.70
C ASN A 243 -4.04 6.84 8.86
N GLY A 244 -4.84 7.04 9.91
CA GLY A 244 -5.43 8.35 10.22
C GLY A 244 -4.35 9.42 10.48
N TYR A 245 -3.33 9.09 11.27
CA TYR A 245 -2.21 9.99 11.52
C TYR A 245 -1.40 10.26 10.24
N GLN A 246 -1.08 9.21 9.47
CA GLN A 246 -0.36 9.36 8.19
C GLN A 246 -1.14 10.26 7.22
N GLY A 247 -2.45 10.06 7.09
CA GLY A 247 -3.30 10.90 6.25
C GLY A 247 -3.28 12.37 6.68
N GLY A 248 -3.24 12.66 7.99
CA GLY A 248 -3.10 14.03 8.47
C GLY A 248 -1.75 14.65 8.24
N MET A 249 -0.68 13.89 8.41
CA MET A 249 0.67 14.34 8.08
C MET A 249 0.81 14.63 6.58
N GLU A 250 0.33 13.73 5.70
CA GLU A 250 0.34 13.93 4.25
C GLU A 250 -0.51 15.15 3.84
N ARG A 251 -1.67 15.33 4.48
CA ARG A 251 -2.54 16.50 4.24
C ARG A 251 -1.86 17.80 4.64
N PHE A 252 -1.23 17.87 5.81
CA PHE A 252 -0.45 19.03 6.24
C PHE A 252 0.63 19.40 5.21
N TRP A 253 1.42 18.43 4.77
CA TRP A 253 2.46 18.68 3.77
C TRP A 253 1.90 19.06 2.40
N THR A 254 0.72 18.56 2.05
CA THR A 254 0.02 18.99 0.82
C THR A 254 -0.41 20.45 0.88
N LEU A 255 -0.93 20.93 2.03
CA LEU A 255 -1.27 22.34 2.21
C LEU A 255 -0.02 23.23 2.17
N LYS A 256 1.05 22.83 2.86
CA LYS A 256 2.35 23.52 2.75
C LYS A 256 2.87 23.59 1.32
N TYR A 257 2.72 22.51 0.55
CA TYR A 257 3.11 22.50 -0.86
C TYR A 257 2.30 23.51 -1.69
N VAL A 258 0.99 23.60 -1.47
CA VAL A 258 0.11 24.58 -2.13
C VAL A 258 0.57 26.01 -1.84
N GLU A 259 0.86 26.33 -0.58
CA GLU A 259 1.32 27.65 -0.16
C GLU A 259 2.71 28.00 -0.73
N GLN A 260 3.68 27.11 -0.57
CA GLN A 260 5.07 27.33 -1.02
C GLN A 260 5.18 27.55 -2.53
N ASN A 261 4.29 26.93 -3.31
CA ASN A 261 4.26 27.06 -4.77
C ASN A 261 3.26 28.12 -5.26
N GLY A 262 2.56 28.82 -4.35
CA GLY A 262 1.57 29.83 -4.70
C GLY A 262 0.44 29.30 -5.58
N ILE A 263 0.00 28.06 -5.35
CA ILE A 263 -1.05 27.42 -6.15
C ILE A 263 -2.40 28.01 -5.76
N THR A 264 -2.97 28.86 -6.62
CA THR A 264 -4.28 29.48 -6.38
C THR A 264 -5.41 28.88 -7.21
N GLU A 265 -5.08 28.13 -8.26
CA GLU A 265 -6.02 27.46 -9.15
C GLU A 265 -5.50 26.07 -9.50
N LEU A 266 -6.40 25.09 -9.64
CA LEU A 266 -6.05 23.74 -10.08
C LEU A 266 -7.22 23.04 -10.79
N ASN A 267 -6.93 21.95 -11.48
CA ASN A 267 -7.94 21.07 -12.05
C ASN A 267 -8.32 19.97 -11.05
N ALA A 268 -9.61 19.66 -10.96
CA ALA A 268 -10.12 18.66 -10.04
C ALA A 268 -11.33 17.92 -10.61
N THR A 269 -11.54 16.69 -10.15
CA THR A 269 -12.64 15.82 -10.57
C THR A 269 -13.63 15.63 -9.42
N VAL A 270 -14.93 15.80 -9.68
CA VAL A 270 -16.01 15.50 -8.73
C VAL A 270 -16.09 14.00 -8.53
N PHE A 271 -16.03 13.53 -7.27
CA PHE A 271 -16.14 12.10 -7.00
C PHE A 271 -17.27 11.76 -6.02
N LYS A 272 -17.55 12.56 -5.00
CA LYS A 272 -18.68 12.28 -4.09
C LYS A 272 -19.34 13.53 -3.52
N GLU A 273 -20.60 13.38 -3.13
CA GLU A 273 -21.26 14.36 -2.26
C GLU A 273 -20.63 14.29 -0.86
N GLY A 274 -20.31 15.44 -0.30
CA GLY A 274 -19.72 15.61 1.01
C GLY A 274 -20.76 15.95 2.09
N PRO A 275 -20.30 16.04 3.36
CA PRO A 275 -21.15 16.49 4.46
C PRO A 275 -21.75 17.86 4.18
N GLY A 276 -22.98 18.08 4.66
CA GLY A 276 -23.67 19.37 4.55
C GLY A 276 -24.05 19.79 3.12
N GLY A 277 -24.12 18.85 2.17
CA GLY A 277 -24.46 19.12 0.77
C GLY A 277 -23.32 19.79 -0.02
N SER A 278 -22.10 19.78 0.53
CA SER A 278 -20.90 20.14 -0.21
C SER A 278 -20.58 19.08 -1.27
N PHE A 279 -19.81 19.42 -2.29
CA PHE A 279 -19.33 18.46 -3.28
C PHE A 279 -17.82 18.33 -3.11
N LEU A 280 -17.36 17.09 -2.94
CA LEU A 280 -15.94 16.80 -2.77
C LEU A 280 -15.33 16.56 -4.14
N VAL A 281 -14.25 17.30 -4.39
CA VAL A 281 -13.42 17.17 -5.57
C VAL A 281 -12.04 16.66 -5.19
N ARG A 282 -11.39 15.96 -6.11
CA ARG A 282 -10.02 15.51 -5.99
C ARG A 282 -9.18 16.26 -7.01
N ALA A 283 -8.10 16.90 -6.56
CA ALA A 283 -7.15 17.53 -7.47
C ALA A 283 -6.49 16.48 -8.38
N ASP A 284 -6.30 16.83 -9.65
CA ASP A 284 -5.78 15.89 -10.65
C ASP A 284 -4.27 15.61 -10.43
N ASP A 285 -3.50 16.63 -10.01
CA ASP A 285 -2.02 16.58 -10.02
C ASP A 285 -1.36 16.53 -8.63
N ILE A 286 -2.14 16.66 -7.55
CA ILE A 286 -1.64 16.64 -6.16
C ILE A 286 -2.56 15.81 -5.26
N PRO A 287 -2.06 15.27 -4.12
CA PRO A 287 -2.85 14.47 -3.18
C PRO A 287 -3.82 15.31 -2.34
N LEU A 288 -4.64 16.13 -2.99
CA LEU A 288 -5.58 17.03 -2.33
C LEU A 288 -7.03 16.64 -2.66
N VAL A 289 -7.80 16.42 -1.59
CA VAL A 289 -9.24 16.26 -1.66
C VAL A 289 -9.90 17.33 -0.80
N PHE A 290 -10.86 18.05 -1.36
CA PHE A 290 -11.41 19.23 -0.72
C PHE A 290 -12.84 19.55 -1.18
N PRO A 291 -13.65 20.20 -0.33
CA PRO A 291 -14.97 20.69 -0.72
C PRO A 291 -14.87 21.87 -1.69
N VAL A 292 -15.78 21.90 -2.67
CA VAL A 292 -15.88 23.01 -3.61
C VAL A 292 -17.30 23.61 -3.62
N LEU A 293 -17.36 24.94 -3.61
CA LEU A 293 -18.59 25.69 -3.86
C LEU A 293 -18.83 25.81 -5.38
N GLY A 294 -20.07 25.66 -5.83
CA GLY A 294 -20.44 25.81 -7.24
C GLY A 294 -20.48 24.50 -8.03
N ALA A 295 -20.13 23.37 -7.41
CA ALA A 295 -20.29 22.03 -8.01
C ALA A 295 -21.65 21.38 -7.70
N GLN A 296 -22.63 22.15 -7.18
CA GLN A 296 -23.93 21.59 -6.87
C GLN A 296 -24.60 21.04 -8.15
N ASN A 297 -25.08 19.80 -8.08
CA ASN A 297 -25.71 19.05 -9.19
C ASN A 297 -24.76 18.61 -10.30
N LEU A 298 -23.44 18.72 -10.13
CA LEU A 298 -22.51 18.12 -11.08
C LEU A 298 -22.41 16.61 -10.86
N PRO A 299 -22.41 15.80 -11.94
CA PRO A 299 -22.29 14.36 -11.81
C PRO A 299 -20.88 13.99 -11.32
N ARG A 300 -20.79 12.81 -10.69
CA ARG A 300 -19.52 12.14 -10.43
C ARG A 300 -18.79 11.95 -11.77
N GLY A 301 -17.56 12.42 -11.86
CA GLY A 301 -16.74 12.40 -13.08
C GLY A 301 -16.52 13.79 -13.66
N ALA A 302 -17.37 14.76 -13.34
CA ALA A 302 -17.25 16.11 -13.88
C ALA A 302 -15.88 16.73 -13.54
N ARG A 303 -15.24 17.32 -14.55
CA ARG A 303 -13.92 17.94 -14.45
C ARG A 303 -14.07 19.44 -14.32
N LEU A 304 -13.36 20.01 -13.36
CA LEU A 304 -13.53 21.38 -12.95
C LEU A 304 -12.17 22.06 -12.88
N LYS A 305 -12.14 23.33 -13.28
CA LYS A 305 -11.11 24.24 -12.84
C LYS A 305 -11.61 24.95 -11.60
N VAL A 306 -10.80 24.94 -10.55
CA VAL A 306 -11.19 25.38 -9.21
C VAL A 306 -10.21 26.42 -8.70
N LYS A 307 -10.73 27.52 -8.15
CA LYS A 307 -9.96 28.49 -7.38
C LYS A 307 -9.88 28.02 -5.94
N LEU A 308 -8.68 27.94 -5.38
CA LEU A 308 -8.46 27.61 -3.98
C LEU A 308 -8.66 28.83 -3.08
N GLY A 309 -9.21 28.60 -1.89
CA GLY A 309 -9.21 29.54 -0.78
C GLY A 309 -7.91 29.49 0.02
N GLU A 310 -7.89 30.17 1.16
CA GLU A 310 -6.78 30.09 2.11
C GLU A 310 -6.77 28.71 2.81
N ALA A 311 -5.58 28.17 3.01
CA ALA A 311 -5.38 26.95 3.78
C ALA A 311 -5.39 27.26 5.28
N ASP A 312 -6.06 26.41 6.05
CA ASP A 312 -6.00 26.41 7.51
C ASP A 312 -5.13 25.23 7.96
N GLU A 313 -3.89 25.52 8.33
CA GLU A 313 -2.93 24.51 8.81
C GLU A 313 -3.31 23.90 10.17
N ILE A 314 -4.12 24.58 10.98
CA ILE A 314 -4.50 24.10 12.31
C ILE A 314 -5.57 23.04 12.17
N THR A 315 -6.60 23.34 11.38
CA THR A 315 -7.69 22.38 11.14
C THR A 315 -7.36 21.42 10.02
N LEU A 316 -6.30 21.68 9.23
CA LEU A 316 -5.95 20.97 8.00
C LEU A 316 -7.07 21.10 6.97
N ASP A 317 -7.58 22.30 6.75
CA ASP A 317 -8.71 22.52 5.85
C ASP A 317 -8.39 23.48 4.70
N ILE A 318 -9.06 23.27 3.57
CA ILE A 318 -9.00 24.15 2.41
C ILE A 318 -10.28 23.95 1.61
N HIS A 319 -10.84 25.06 1.11
CA HIS A 319 -12.04 25.04 0.29
C HIS A 319 -11.71 25.61 -1.10
N GLY A 320 -12.53 25.30 -2.09
CA GLY A 320 -12.44 25.97 -3.38
C GLY A 320 -13.77 26.48 -3.92
N THR A 321 -13.69 27.22 -5.01
CA THR A 321 -14.85 27.67 -5.79
C THR A 321 -14.64 27.31 -7.26
N VAL A 322 -15.67 26.74 -7.90
CA VAL A 322 -15.62 26.40 -9.32
C VAL A 322 -15.45 27.68 -10.15
N ILE A 323 -14.47 27.67 -11.06
CA ILE A 323 -14.25 28.72 -12.06
C ILE A 323 -14.98 28.33 -13.35
N GLU A 324 -14.72 27.11 -13.82
CA GLU A 324 -15.26 26.58 -15.07
C GLU A 324 -15.36 25.05 -15.01
N ARG A 325 -16.28 24.49 -15.80
CA ARG A 325 -16.36 23.06 -16.10
C ARG A 325 -15.57 22.78 -17.37
N LEU A 326 -14.72 21.76 -17.33
CA LEU A 326 -13.75 21.44 -18.37
C LEU A 326 -14.21 20.31 -19.30
N ASP A 327 -15.10 19.45 -18.82
CA ASP A 327 -15.70 18.35 -19.58
C ASP A 327 -16.99 18.77 -20.31
N ASP A 328 -17.30 18.10 -21.43
CA ASP A 328 -18.57 18.22 -22.12
C ASP A 328 -19.64 17.35 -21.41
N PRO A 329 -20.71 17.95 -20.86
CA PRO A 329 -21.78 17.20 -20.20
C PRO A 329 -22.48 16.15 -21.08
N ALA A 330 -22.32 16.23 -22.41
CA ALA A 330 -22.90 15.29 -23.36
C ALA A 330 -21.93 14.19 -23.82
N ASP A 331 -20.64 14.25 -23.47
CA ASP A 331 -19.61 13.30 -23.89
C ASP A 331 -18.84 12.74 -22.69
N SER A 332 -19.27 11.58 -22.17
CA SER A 332 -18.61 10.95 -21.03
C SER A 332 -17.19 10.42 -21.33
N SER A 333 -16.64 10.63 -22.52
CA SER A 333 -15.27 10.21 -22.86
C SER A 333 -14.19 11.18 -22.35
N ASP A 334 -14.57 12.41 -22.00
CA ASP A 334 -13.67 13.41 -21.41
C ASP A 334 -13.84 13.59 -19.88
N ASP A 335 -14.77 12.84 -19.28
CA ASP A 335 -14.97 12.74 -17.84
C ASP A 335 -13.67 12.36 -17.11
N GLY A 336 -13.50 12.89 -15.91
CA GLY A 336 -12.39 12.59 -15.03
C GLY A 336 -12.50 11.18 -14.43
N PRO A 337 -11.35 10.62 -13.98
CA PRO A 337 -11.34 9.28 -13.43
C PRO A 337 -12.17 9.20 -12.14
N VAL A 338 -13.16 8.32 -12.15
CA VAL A 338 -14.01 8.02 -10.99
C VAL A 338 -14.02 6.52 -10.74
N GLU A 339 -13.64 6.11 -9.54
CA GLU A 339 -13.48 4.70 -9.20
C GLU A 339 -14.71 4.11 -8.49
N ASP A 340 -14.62 2.86 -8.05
CA ASP A 340 -15.65 2.25 -7.21
C ASP A 340 -15.73 3.00 -5.85
N ALA A 341 -16.95 3.20 -5.34
CA ALA A 341 -17.24 4.06 -4.18
C ALA A 341 -16.47 3.72 -2.89
N GLU A 342 -15.86 2.54 -2.78
CA GLU A 342 -15.17 2.09 -1.56
C GLU A 342 -13.80 2.74 -1.34
N GLU A 343 -13.04 3.03 -2.39
CA GLU A 343 -11.72 3.70 -2.24
C GLU A 343 -11.87 5.19 -1.91
N ASP A 344 -13.08 5.74 -2.03
CA ASP A 344 -13.39 7.13 -1.70
C ASP A 344 -13.73 7.35 -0.23
N ASP A 345 -14.10 6.30 0.50
CA ASP A 345 -14.42 6.39 1.94
C ASP A 345 -13.19 6.74 2.77
N ASP A 346 -12.00 6.30 2.35
CA ASP A 346 -10.73 6.55 3.05
C ASP A 346 -10.09 7.91 2.69
N ALA A 347 -10.68 8.67 1.75
CA ALA A 347 -10.17 9.96 1.33
C ALA A 347 -10.40 11.04 2.41
N VAL A 348 -9.32 11.57 2.96
CA VAL A 348 -9.34 12.61 3.99
C VAL A 348 -9.62 13.97 3.34
N ALA A 349 -10.88 14.41 3.46
CA ALA A 349 -11.37 15.69 2.93
C ALA A 349 -11.96 16.52 4.06
N GLY A 350 -11.25 17.55 4.50
CA GLY A 350 -11.70 18.45 5.55
C GLY A 350 -10.92 18.32 6.85
N PRO A 351 -11.40 18.98 7.93
CA PRO A 351 -10.64 19.14 9.12
C PRO A 351 -10.45 17.81 9.83
N ILE A 352 -9.19 17.43 10.05
CA ILE A 352 -8.90 16.21 10.79
C ILE A 352 -9.07 16.54 12.26
N ALA A 353 -10.07 15.94 12.89
CA ALA A 353 -10.09 15.86 14.33
C ALA A 353 -8.91 15.00 14.76
N ILE A 354 -7.73 15.61 14.92
CA ILE A 354 -6.64 15.02 15.67
C ILE A 354 -7.20 14.91 17.08
N ALA A 355 -7.69 13.72 17.43
CA ALA A 355 -8.02 13.38 18.79
C ALA A 355 -6.70 13.38 19.57
N VAL A 356 -6.28 14.56 20.01
CA VAL A 356 -5.26 14.68 21.05
C VAL A 356 -5.92 14.05 22.27
N ASP A 357 -5.50 12.85 22.62
CA ASP A 357 -5.92 12.21 23.86
C ASP A 357 -5.26 12.97 25.02
N VAL A 358 -5.88 14.08 25.42
CA VAL A 358 -5.41 14.92 26.53
C VAL A 358 -5.81 14.25 27.85
N ASN A 359 -5.37 13.02 28.10
CA ASN A 359 -5.54 12.32 29.37
C ASN A 359 -4.48 11.22 29.60
N GLU A 360 -3.21 11.57 29.50
CA GLU A 360 -2.19 10.93 30.36
C GLU A 360 -1.60 12.00 31.29
N ALA A 361 -2.23 12.16 32.46
CA ALA A 361 -1.57 12.81 33.58
C ALA A 361 -0.45 11.87 34.07
N PRO A 362 0.79 12.36 34.29
CA PRO A 362 1.87 11.50 34.76
C PRO A 362 1.58 11.06 36.20
N ALA A 363 1.45 9.75 36.40
CA ALA A 363 1.43 9.16 37.74
C ALA A 363 2.84 9.17 38.34
N GLU A 364 3.25 10.30 38.90
CA GLU A 364 4.45 10.37 39.74
C GLU A 364 4.12 9.99 41.21
N ALA A 365 4.83 8.95 41.65
CA ALA A 365 5.40 8.78 43.00
C ALA A 365 4.50 8.97 44.23
N ALA A 366 3.88 7.88 44.71
CA ALA A 366 3.50 7.74 46.12
C ALA A 366 3.44 6.26 46.55
N ALA A 367 4.59 5.60 46.71
CA ALA A 367 4.69 4.37 47.51
C ALA A 367 6.14 4.15 48.01
N ALA A 368 6.68 5.13 48.71
CA ALA A 368 7.89 4.97 49.53
C ALA A 368 7.74 5.78 50.83
N ALA A 369 6.70 5.49 51.61
CA ALA A 369 6.53 5.97 52.98
C ALA A 369 5.44 5.17 53.72
N ALA A 370 5.69 3.88 53.98
CA ALA A 370 4.96 3.11 55.00
C ALA A 370 5.69 1.78 55.29
N ALA A 371 6.90 1.87 55.85
CA ALA A 371 7.52 0.79 56.60
C ALA A 371 8.39 1.42 57.69
N SER A 372 7.71 1.83 58.76
CA SER A 372 8.26 2.03 60.10
C SER A 372 7.47 1.16 61.06
#